data_AF-A0A935JHE0-F1
#
_entry.id   AF-A0A935JHE0-F1
#
_cell.length_a   1.000
_cell.length_b   1.000
_cell.length_c   1.000
_cell.angle_alpha   90.00
_cell.angle_beta   90.00
_cell.angle_gamma   90.00
#
_symmetry.space_group_name_H-M   'P 1'
#
loop_
_entity.id
_entity.type
_entity.pdbx_description
1 polymer ?
#
loop_
_entity_poly.entity_id
_entity_poly.type
_entity_poly.pdbx_seq_one_letter_code
_entity_poly.pdbx_strand_id
1 'polypeptide(L)'
;MFPFKSDAAVIESSSCAKSVKIVVAIADICKNTNIGGFADLTVNLWTPAVGSNFDGPGLHGYNSPATLTVNRDLAANPLDASCGEGSTVELIPSAAQLDRDMPIKNKGGDVWCQKPNSRVSLLFLT
;
A
#
# COMPACT_ATOMS: atom_id res chain seq x y z
N MET A 1 -4.34 -1.77 19.57
CA MET A 1 -3.58 -2.73 18.75
C MET A 1 -4.56 -3.39 17.81
N PHE A 2 -4.49 -3.09 16.52
CA PHE A 2 -5.30 -3.75 15.50
C PHE A 2 -4.66 -5.13 15.23
N PRO A 3 -5.40 -6.24 15.32
CA PRO A 3 -4.84 -7.56 15.03
C PRO A 3 -4.63 -7.70 13.53
N PHE A 4 -3.47 -7.29 13.03
CA PHE A 4 -3.02 -7.53 11.67
C PHE A 4 -2.10 -8.76 11.65
N LYS A 5 -2.45 -9.75 10.83
CA LYS A 5 -1.56 -10.86 10.47
C LYS A 5 -1.45 -10.91 8.95
N SER A 6 -0.23 -10.82 8.45
CA SER A 6 0.12 -11.15 7.07
C SER A 6 0.77 -12.53 7.06
N ASP A 7 0.33 -13.41 6.17
CA ASP A 7 1.00 -14.67 5.92
C ASP A 7 2.25 -14.49 5.05
N ALA A 8 3.08 -15.53 4.94
CA ALA A 8 4.28 -15.50 4.12
C ALA A 8 3.92 -15.33 2.63
N ALA A 9 4.50 -14.32 1.99
CA ALA A 9 4.42 -14.17 0.54
C ALA A 9 5.34 -15.21 -0.12
N VAL A 10 4.77 -16.16 -0.86
CA VAL A 10 5.51 -17.19 -1.58
C VAL A 10 5.60 -16.81 -3.05
N ILE A 11 6.82 -16.80 -3.59
CA ILE A 11 7.05 -16.59 -5.02
C ILE A 11 6.92 -17.93 -5.74
N GLU A 12 6.04 -18.01 -6.74
CA GLU A 12 5.79 -19.24 -7.49
C GLU A 12 7.07 -19.79 -8.10
N SER A 13 7.29 -21.09 -7.90
CA SER A 13 8.51 -21.79 -8.26
C SER A 13 8.79 -21.76 -9.77
N SER A 14 7.74 -21.85 -10.59
CA SER A 14 7.85 -21.80 -12.05
C SER A 14 8.02 -20.37 -12.60
N SER A 15 7.93 -19.33 -11.76
CA SER A 15 8.13 -17.95 -12.20
C SER A 15 9.61 -17.59 -12.28
N CYS A 16 9.97 -16.66 -13.16
CA CYS A 16 11.32 -16.06 -13.19
C CYS A 16 11.48 -14.88 -12.21
N ALA A 17 10.52 -14.66 -11.31
CA ALA A 17 10.62 -13.59 -10.32
C ALA A 17 11.67 -13.95 -9.26
N LYS A 18 12.65 -13.07 -9.09
CA LYS A 18 13.66 -13.12 -8.02
C LYS A 18 13.21 -12.30 -6.80
N SER A 19 12.42 -11.27 -7.05
CA SER A 19 11.82 -10.44 -6.01
C SER A 19 10.50 -9.86 -6.49
N VAL A 20 9.63 -9.56 -5.52
CA VAL A 20 8.39 -8.82 -5.74
C VAL A 20 8.44 -7.58 -4.87
N LYS A 21 8.38 -6.42 -5.49
CA LYS A 21 8.29 -5.12 -4.81
C LYS A 21 6.85 -4.65 -4.87
N ILE A 22 6.21 -4.63 -3.72
CA ILE A 22 4.83 -4.20 -3.54
C ILE A 22 4.87 -2.72 -3.16
N VAL A 23 4.26 -1.88 -3.98
CA VAL A 23 4.07 -0.46 -3.67
C VAL A 23 2.82 -0.33 -2.82
N VAL A 24 2.97 0.30 -1.66
CA VAL A 24 1.88 0.43 -0.70
C VAL A 24 1.42 1.87 -0.61
N ALA A 25 0.13 2.07 -0.86
CA ALA A 25 -0.55 3.33 -0.63
C ALA A 25 -0.94 3.44 0.84
N ILE A 26 -0.53 4.52 1.49
CA ILE A 26 -0.76 4.75 2.92
C ILE A 26 -1.47 6.09 3.11
N ALA A 27 -2.51 6.08 3.94
CA ALA A 27 -3.11 7.28 4.51
C ALA A 27 -2.98 7.25 6.03
N ASP A 28 -2.34 8.26 6.62
CA ASP A 28 -2.36 8.54 8.06
C ASP A 28 -3.41 9.61 8.34
N ILE A 29 -4.52 9.17 8.90
CA ILE A 29 -5.72 9.99 9.05
C ILE A 29 -5.78 10.52 10.47
N CYS A 30 -5.69 11.85 10.59
CA CYS A 30 -5.83 12.57 11.84
C CYS A 30 -7.28 13.04 12.05
N LYS A 31 -7.97 13.44 10.98
CA LYS A 31 -9.38 13.86 10.97
C LYS A 31 -10.07 13.35 9.72
N ASN A 32 -11.32 12.93 9.87
CA ASN A 32 -12.15 12.56 8.73
C ASN A 32 -12.41 13.80 7.86
N THR A 33 -12.20 13.66 6.56
CA THR A 33 -12.35 14.73 5.58
C THR A 33 -12.76 14.15 4.22
N ASN A 34 -13.29 15.00 3.34
CA ASN A 34 -13.43 14.65 1.93
C ASN A 34 -12.13 14.95 1.17
N ILE A 35 -12.04 14.56 -0.10
CA ILE A 35 -10.84 14.78 -0.94
C ILE A 35 -10.44 16.27 -0.99
N GLY A 36 -11.42 17.19 -0.97
CA GLY A 36 -11.16 18.63 -0.98
C GLY A 36 -10.58 19.19 0.31
N GLY A 37 -10.58 18.43 1.41
CA GLY A 37 -10.02 18.85 2.69
C GLY A 37 -8.73 18.12 3.05
N PHE A 38 -8.02 17.56 2.07
CA PHE A 38 -6.69 16.99 2.28
C PHE A 38 -5.69 18.11 2.61
N ALA A 39 -5.12 18.05 3.81
CA ALA A 39 -4.23 19.05 4.38
C ALA A 39 -3.41 18.43 5.51
N ASP A 40 -2.26 19.03 5.82
CA ASP A 40 -1.47 18.69 7.00
C ASP A 40 -2.36 18.70 8.26
N LEU A 41 -2.09 17.77 9.18
CA LEU A 41 -2.89 17.54 10.40
C LEU A 41 -4.33 17.07 10.16
N THR A 42 -4.74 16.89 8.90
CA THR A 42 -6.03 16.30 8.52
C THR A 42 -5.79 14.88 7.99
N VAL A 43 -4.97 14.75 6.95
CA VAL A 43 -4.50 13.47 6.42
C VAL A 43 -3.11 13.63 5.81
N ASN A 44 -2.21 12.68 6.08
CA ASN A 44 -0.94 12.56 5.38
C ASN A 44 -1.01 11.37 4.41
N LEU A 45 -0.55 11.55 3.18
CA LEU A 45 -0.67 10.56 2.10
C LEU A 45 0.70 10.19 1.56
N TRP A 46 1.01 8.89 1.54
CA TRP A 46 2.14 8.31 0.82
C TRP A 46 1.58 7.35 -0.24
N THR A 47 1.20 7.92 -1.37
CA THR A 47 0.53 7.23 -2.46
C THR A 47 1.38 7.31 -3.73
N PRO A 48 1.34 6.29 -4.60
CA PRO A 48 1.95 6.41 -5.92
C PRO A 48 1.14 7.39 -6.77
N ALA A 49 1.80 8.21 -7.60
CA ALA A 49 1.13 9.12 -8.51
C ALA A 49 0.64 8.37 -9.74
N VAL A 50 -0.54 7.76 -9.62
CA VAL A 50 -1.16 6.90 -10.66
C VAL A 50 -2.41 7.53 -11.28
N GLY A 51 -2.72 8.78 -10.94
CA GLY A 51 -3.92 9.51 -11.38
C GLY A 51 -5.15 9.25 -10.52
N SER A 52 -4.98 8.89 -9.25
CA SER A 52 -6.08 8.65 -8.31
C SER A 52 -6.56 9.95 -7.63
N ASN A 53 -7.70 9.89 -6.94
CA ASN A 53 -8.15 10.98 -6.06
C ASN A 53 -7.25 11.19 -4.84
N PHE A 54 -6.32 10.28 -4.60
CA PHE A 54 -5.38 10.29 -3.48
C PHE A 54 -3.96 10.65 -3.91
N ASP A 55 -3.75 11.00 -5.18
CA ASP A 55 -2.54 11.68 -5.60
C ASP A 55 -2.55 13.02 -4.84
N GLY A 56 -1.66 13.21 -3.87
CA GLY A 56 -1.68 14.35 -2.96
C GLY A 56 -0.72 15.46 -3.36
N PRO A 57 -1.02 16.31 -4.38
CA PRO A 57 -0.16 17.44 -4.68
C PRO A 57 -0.18 18.41 -3.48
N GLY A 58 1.00 18.69 -2.93
CA GLY A 58 1.16 19.63 -1.81
C GLY A 58 1.10 19.04 -0.40
N LEU A 59 1.11 17.71 -0.25
CA LEU A 59 1.21 17.03 1.05
C LEU A 59 2.50 16.23 1.20
N HIS A 60 2.85 15.90 2.45
CA HIS A 60 3.99 15.06 2.82
C HIS A 60 3.92 13.68 2.14
N GLY A 61 4.55 13.53 0.97
CA GLY A 61 4.73 12.22 0.33
C GLY A 61 4.21 12.06 -1.10
N TYR A 62 3.99 13.15 -1.87
CA TYR A 62 3.62 13.03 -3.29
C TYR A 62 4.55 12.07 -4.04
N ASN A 63 3.96 11.09 -4.72
CA ASN A 63 4.65 10.03 -5.46
C ASN A 63 5.79 9.36 -4.69
N SER A 64 5.69 9.31 -3.36
CA SER A 64 6.70 8.74 -2.47
C SER A 64 6.09 7.64 -1.61
N PRO A 65 5.51 6.59 -2.22
CA PRO A 65 4.87 5.52 -1.47
C PRO A 65 5.89 4.68 -0.70
N ALA A 66 5.42 4.02 0.36
CA ALA A 66 6.19 2.97 1.00
C ALA A 66 6.27 1.74 0.09
N THR A 67 7.29 0.91 0.28
CA THR A 67 7.43 -0.34 -0.47
C THR A 67 7.75 -1.50 0.45
N LEU A 68 7.19 -2.67 0.12
CA LEU A 68 7.51 -3.94 0.74
C LEU A 68 8.14 -4.83 -0.32
N THR A 69 9.40 -5.20 -0.12
CA THR A 69 10.11 -6.11 -1.03
C THR A 69 10.15 -7.51 -0.44
N VAL A 70 9.62 -8.47 -1.17
CA VAL A 70 9.73 -9.90 -0.89
C VAL A 70 10.82 -10.46 -1.79
N ASN A 71 11.86 -11.03 -1.19
CA ASN A 71 12.94 -11.68 -1.93
C ASN A 71 12.70 -13.19 -1.97
N ARG A 72 12.96 -13.81 -3.12
CA ARG A 72 12.95 -15.26 -3.27
C ARG A 72 14.12 -15.86 -2.48
N ASP A 73 13.82 -16.88 -1.69
CA ASP A 73 14.86 -17.74 -1.12
C ASP A 73 15.40 -18.65 -2.24
N LEU A 74 16.56 -18.30 -2.79
CA LEU A 74 17.17 -19.04 -3.90
C LEU A 74 17.76 -20.39 -3.47
N ALA A 75 17.95 -20.62 -2.17
CA ALA A 75 18.41 -21.92 -1.67
C ALA A 75 17.25 -22.91 -1.56
N ALA A 76 16.10 -22.47 -1.05
CA ALA A 76 14.91 -23.32 -0.90
C ALA A 76 14.02 -23.36 -2.16
N ASN A 77 14.03 -22.31 -2.97
CA ASN A 77 13.23 -22.15 -4.19
C ASN A 77 14.10 -21.52 -5.29
N PRO A 78 14.99 -22.31 -5.94
CA PRO A 78 15.92 -21.79 -6.95
C PRO A 78 15.18 -21.33 -8.22
N LEU A 79 15.83 -20.44 -8.98
CA LEU A 79 15.37 -20.06 -10.31
C LEU A 79 15.71 -21.17 -11.32
N ASP A 80 14.84 -21.36 -12.30
CA ASP A 80 15.17 -22.18 -13.46
C ASP A 80 16.32 -21.55 -14.26
N ALA A 81 17.17 -22.38 -14.88
CA ALA A 81 18.31 -21.91 -15.65
C ALA A 81 17.90 -20.99 -16.81
N SER A 82 16.72 -21.18 -17.39
CA SER A 82 16.16 -20.32 -18.45
C SER A 82 15.85 -18.90 -17.99
N CYS A 83 15.71 -18.66 -16.69
CA CYS A 83 15.40 -17.34 -16.13
C CYS A 83 16.62 -16.41 -16.01
N GLY A 84 17.85 -16.91 -16.25
CA GLY A 84 19.08 -16.13 -16.06
C GLY A 84 19.18 -15.55 -14.65
N GLU A 85 19.34 -14.24 -14.52
CA GLU A 85 19.42 -13.55 -13.23
C GLU A 85 18.07 -13.37 -12.52
N GLY A 86 16.96 -13.71 -13.20
CA GLY A 86 15.60 -13.47 -12.75
C GLY A 86 15.18 -11.99 -12.86
N SER A 87 13.92 -11.72 -12.56
CA SER A 87 13.32 -10.39 -12.67
C SER A 87 12.83 -9.86 -11.32
N THR A 88 12.89 -8.54 -11.14
CA THR A 88 12.13 -7.85 -10.09
C THR A 88 10.76 -7.53 -10.65
N VAL A 89 9.71 -8.04 -10.01
CA VAL A 89 8.33 -7.71 -10.35
C VAL A 89 7.87 -6.54 -9.47
N GLU A 90 7.34 -5.49 -10.05
CA GLU A 90 6.73 -4.39 -9.30
C GLU A 90 5.20 -4.49 -9.35
N LEU A 91 4.57 -4.48 -8.18
CA LEU A 91 3.12 -4.42 -8.03
C LEU A 91 2.75 -3.02 -7.56
N ILE A 92 2.10 -2.27 -8.44
CA ILE A 92 1.66 -0.89 -8.18
C ILE A 92 0.14 -0.87 -8.25
N PRO A 93 -0.56 -0.37 -7.21
CA PRO A 93 -2.01 -0.23 -7.28
C PRO A 93 -2.40 0.75 -8.39
N SER A 94 -3.43 0.40 -9.14
CA SER A 94 -4.04 1.30 -10.13
C SER A 94 -4.83 2.41 -9.45
N ALA A 95 -5.06 3.52 -10.17
CA ALA A 95 -5.96 4.59 -9.71
C ALA A 95 -7.34 4.06 -9.30
N ALA A 96 -7.92 3.16 -10.10
CA ALA A 96 -9.22 2.57 -9.83
C ALA A 96 -9.25 1.74 -8.53
N GLN A 97 -8.17 1.04 -8.19
CA GLN A 97 -8.06 0.31 -6.92
C GLN A 97 -7.96 1.28 -5.75
N LEU A 98 -7.11 2.31 -5.85
CA LEU A 98 -6.99 3.32 -4.80
C LEU A 98 -8.33 4.03 -4.55
N ASP A 99 -9.01 4.47 -5.61
CA ASP A 99 -10.30 5.15 -5.52
C ASP A 99 -11.41 4.27 -4.93
N ARG A 100 -11.35 2.96 -5.14
CA ARG A 100 -12.34 2.01 -4.63
C ARG A 100 -12.10 1.67 -3.16
N ASP A 101 -10.85 1.41 -2.81
CA ASP A 101 -10.46 0.73 -1.57
C ASP A 101 -9.93 1.68 -0.49
N MET A 102 -9.20 2.75 -0.86
CA MET A 102 -8.69 3.71 0.11
C MET A 102 -9.74 4.53 0.87
N PRO A 103 -10.91 4.91 0.29
CA PRO A 103 -11.87 5.71 1.03
C PRO A 103 -12.36 4.99 2.29
N ILE A 104 -12.30 5.65 3.44
CA ILE A 104 -13.03 5.20 4.63
C ILE A 104 -14.52 5.44 4.40
N LYS A 105 -15.27 4.37 4.14
CA LYS A 105 -16.72 4.39 3.94
C LYS A 105 -17.41 4.08 5.26
N ASN A 106 -18.31 4.94 5.69
CA ASN A 106 -19.11 4.77 6.90
C ASN A 106 -20.46 4.08 6.58
N LYS A 107 -20.76 2.88 7.12
CA LYS A 107 -22.09 2.24 7.05
C LYS A 107 -22.89 2.47 8.33
N GLY A 108 -23.45 3.68 8.45
CA GLY A 108 -24.10 4.20 9.67
C GLY A 108 -23.17 5.08 10.53
N GLY A 109 -21.94 5.30 10.05
CA GLY A 109 -20.81 5.80 10.83
C GLY A 109 -20.00 4.62 11.34
N ASP A 110 -19.06 4.11 10.54
CA ASP A 110 -18.17 3.04 10.98
C ASP A 110 -16.99 3.67 11.70
N VAL A 111 -17.10 3.73 13.03
CA VAL A 111 -16.05 4.24 13.91
C VAL A 111 -14.89 3.26 13.92
N TRP A 112 -13.77 3.67 13.33
CA TRP A 112 -12.45 3.13 13.66
C TRP A 112 -11.55 4.24 14.20
N CYS A 113 -11.96 4.79 15.35
CA CYS A 113 -11.11 5.41 16.37
C CYS A 113 -11.96 5.70 17.62
N GLN A 114 -11.92 4.82 18.62
CA GLN A 114 -12.57 5.07 19.91
C GLN A 114 -11.70 5.90 20.89
N LYS A 115 -10.69 6.65 20.42
CA LYS A 115 -9.97 7.59 21.29
C LYS A 115 -9.62 8.90 20.58
N PRO A 116 -9.66 10.06 21.27
CA PRO A 116 -9.50 11.39 20.66
C PRO A 116 -8.09 11.70 20.13
N ASN A 117 -7.17 10.73 20.10
CA ASN A 117 -5.74 10.92 19.78
C ASN A 117 -5.10 9.69 19.10
N SER A 118 -5.88 8.83 18.44
CA SER A 118 -5.33 7.63 17.77
C SER A 118 -5.14 7.87 16.28
N ARG A 119 -3.87 7.90 15.84
CA ARG A 119 -3.49 7.87 14.42
C ARG A 119 -3.78 6.49 13.85
N VAL A 120 -4.40 6.43 12.68
CA VAL A 120 -4.65 5.18 11.96
C VAL A 120 -3.98 5.28 10.60
N SER A 121 -2.96 4.46 10.40
CA SER A 121 -2.36 4.24 9.08
C SER A 121 -3.07 3.05 8.44
N LEU A 122 -3.82 3.29 7.36
CA LEU A 122 -4.38 2.19 6.57
C LEU A 122 -3.36 1.76 5.51
N LEU A 123 -3.07 0.46 5.52
CA LEU A 123 -2.20 -0.22 4.55
C LEU A 123 -3.09 -0.93 3.54
N PHE A 124 -3.10 -0.47 2.29
CA PHE A 124 -3.80 -1.17 1.22
C PHE A 124 -2.80 -1.99 0.42
N LEU A 125 -2.83 -3.31 0.65
CA LEU A 125 -2.10 -4.29 -0.15
C LEU A 125 -3.05 -4.75 -1.27
N THR A 126 -2.56 -4.70 -2.51
CA THR A 126 -3.27 -5.14 -3.72
C THR A 126 -3.64 -6.61 -3.70
#